data_AF-A0A6S6ULH9-F1
#
_entry.id   AF-A0A6S6ULH9-F1
#
_cell.length_a   1.000
_cell.length_b   1.000
_cell.length_c   1.000
_cell.angle_alpha   90.00
_cell.angle_beta   90.00
_cell.angle_gamma   90.00
#
_symmetry.space_group_name_H-M   'P 1'
#
loop_
_entity.id
_entity.type
_entity.pdbx_description
1 polymer ?
#
loop_
_entity_poly.entity_id
_entity_poly.type
_entity_poly.pdbx_seq_one_letter_code
_entity_poly.pdbx_strand_id
1 'polypeptide(L)'
;MRKVIGRLDGYSWYFQSNANRWSLEIAEDQHIEPEDLPLVGYGCSGWLYESEEAAQLDDKQVDAYIQKVFALLKQDKLSYIPTVNNSCSD
;
A
#
# COMPACT_ATOMS: atom_id res chain seq x y z
N MET A 1 -10.67 7.37 -10.79
CA MET A 1 -9.96 6.73 -9.67
C MET A 1 -9.62 5.32 -10.11
N ARG A 2 -8.35 4.94 -10.07
CA ARG A 2 -7.89 3.61 -10.49
C ARG A 2 -7.46 2.81 -9.27
N LYS A 3 -7.74 1.51 -9.29
CA LYS A 3 -7.43 0.58 -8.21
C LYS A 3 -6.84 -0.69 -8.80
N VAL A 4 -5.82 -1.23 -8.15
CA VAL A 4 -5.21 -2.53 -8.49
C VAL A 4 -4.85 -3.21 -7.18
N ILE A 5 -5.12 -4.51 -7.07
CA ILE A 5 -4.85 -5.31 -5.87
C ILE A 5 -4.10 -6.58 -6.26
N GLY A 6 -3.42 -7.19 -5.30
CA GLY A 6 -2.79 -8.48 -5.51
C GLY A 6 -2.01 -8.98 -4.30
N ARG A 7 -1.14 -9.95 -4.54
CA ARG A 7 -0.21 -10.48 -3.53
C ARG A 7 1.23 -10.39 -4.01
N LEU A 8 2.16 -10.18 -3.07
CA LEU A 8 3.60 -10.20 -3.26
C LEU A 8 4.20 -11.02 -2.12
N ASP A 9 4.87 -12.12 -2.45
CA ASP A 9 5.58 -12.95 -1.46
C ASP A 9 4.70 -13.35 -0.25
N GLY A 10 3.40 -13.55 -0.48
CA GLY A 10 2.38 -13.87 0.54
C GLY A 10 1.62 -12.66 1.09
N TYR A 11 2.21 -11.47 1.04
CA TYR A 11 1.60 -10.23 1.54
C TYR A 11 0.59 -9.65 0.56
N SER A 12 -0.58 -9.29 1.07
CA SER A 12 -1.62 -8.58 0.30
C SER A 12 -1.24 -7.12 0.10
N TRP A 13 -1.45 -6.60 -1.11
CA TRP A 13 -1.17 -5.20 -1.44
C TRP A 13 -2.32 -4.56 -2.20
N TYR A 14 -2.43 -3.25 -2.03
CA TYR A 14 -3.47 -2.42 -2.65
C TYR A 14 -2.87 -1.13 -3.17
N PHE A 15 -3.04 -0.89 -4.46
CA PHE A 15 -2.70 0.35 -5.16
C PHE A 15 -3.95 1.15 -5.45
N GLN A 16 -3.91 2.45 -5.18
CA GLN A 16 -4.92 3.40 -5.62
C GLN A 16 -4.31 4.67 -6.17
N SER A 17 -4.95 5.25 -7.18
CA SER A 17 -4.62 6.59 -7.66
C SER A 17 -5.86 7.45 -7.91
N ASN A 18 -5.69 8.74 -7.65
CA ASN A 18 -6.64 9.79 -7.99
C ASN A 18 -5.97 10.86 -8.87
N ALA A 19 -6.61 12.02 -9.02
CA ALA A 19 -6.19 13.07 -9.95
C ALA A 19 -4.91 13.81 -9.54
N ASN A 20 -4.47 13.69 -8.28
CA ASN A 20 -3.28 14.39 -7.77
C ASN A 20 -2.32 13.49 -6.97
N ARG A 21 -2.72 12.27 -6.58
CA ARG A 21 -1.91 11.40 -5.74
C ARG A 21 -2.13 9.93 -6.05
N TRP A 22 -1.16 9.13 -5.66
CA TRP A 22 -1.31 7.68 -5.59
C TRP A 22 -0.67 7.13 -4.33
N SER A 23 -1.18 5.98 -3.89
CA SER A 23 -0.62 5.24 -2.78
C SER A 23 -0.57 3.76 -3.08
N LEU A 24 0.37 3.08 -2.44
CA LEU A 24 0.44 1.63 -2.41
C LEU A 24 0.71 1.20 -0.98
N GLU A 25 -0.13 0.31 -0.47
CA GLU A 25 0.06 -0.30 0.84
C GLU A 25 0.20 -1.81 0.74
N ILE A 26 0.94 -2.37 1.68
CA ILE A 26 1.25 -3.79 1.77
C ILE A 26 1.01 -4.20 3.23
N ALA A 27 0.05 -5.08 3.47
CA ALA A 27 -0.22 -5.59 4.80
C ALA A 27 0.88 -6.56 5.24
N GLU A 28 1.32 -6.43 6.50
CA GLU A 28 2.23 -7.40 7.12
C GLU A 28 1.52 -8.72 7.45
N ASP A 29 0.25 -8.68 7.84
CA ASP A 29 -0.52 -9.89 8.10
C ASP A 29 -0.92 -10.57 6.79
N GLN A 30 -0.36 -11.76 6.55
CA GLN A 30 -0.61 -12.55 5.34
C GLN A 30 -2.03 -13.15 5.27
N HIS A 31 -2.77 -13.14 6.38
CA HIS A 31 -4.17 -13.60 6.43
C HIS A 31 -5.17 -12.54 5.93
N ILE A 32 -4.74 -11.28 5.81
CA ILE A 32 -5.59 -10.22 5.24
C ILE A 32 -5.74 -10.50 3.74
N GLU A 33 -6.97 -10.50 3.24
CA GLU A 33 -7.21 -10.66 1.81
C GLU A 33 -6.97 -9.32 1.08
N PRO A 34 -6.52 -9.33 -0.19
CA PRO A 34 -6.31 -8.09 -0.95
C PRO A 34 -7.57 -7.22 -1.08
N GLU A 35 -8.75 -7.83 -0.98
CA GLU A 35 -10.06 -7.17 -1.04
C GLU A 35 -10.39 -6.40 0.24
N ASP A 36 -9.77 -6.76 1.37
CA ASP A 36 -9.99 -6.09 2.66
C ASP A 36 -9.20 -4.79 2.76
N LEU A 37 -8.16 -4.59 1.94
CA LEU A 37 -7.37 -3.37 1.88
C LEU A 37 -8.14 -2.22 1.20
N PRO A 38 -7.92 -0.95 1.60
CA PRO A 38 -6.83 -0.46 2.45
C PRO A 38 -7.12 -0.50 3.97
N LEU A 39 -6.15 -0.98 4.75
CA LEU A 39 -6.21 -1.10 6.22
C LEU A 39 -4.91 -0.74 6.95
N VAL A 40 -3.80 -0.50 6.24
CA VAL A 40 -2.51 -0.24 6.89
C VAL A 40 -2.59 1.03 7.75
N GLY A 41 -2.14 0.93 9.00
CA GLY A 41 -2.20 1.98 10.00
C GLY A 41 -3.47 2.00 10.85
N TYR A 42 -4.63 1.61 10.32
CA TYR A 42 -5.91 1.65 11.06
C TYR A 42 -6.40 0.27 11.53
N GLY A 43 -6.30 -0.72 10.64
CA GLY A 43 -6.76 -2.10 10.90
C GLY A 43 -5.63 -3.11 10.96
N CYS A 44 -4.46 -2.81 10.38
CA CYS A 44 -3.30 -3.67 10.41
C CYS A 44 -1.99 -2.89 10.31
N SER A 45 -0.90 -3.57 10.66
CA SER A 45 0.45 -3.06 10.45
C SER A 45 0.89 -3.42 9.04
N GLY A 46 1.82 -2.65 8.50
CA GLY A 46 2.33 -2.91 7.15
C GLY A 46 3.19 -1.78 6.64
N TRP A 47 3.35 -1.74 5.34
CA TRP A 47 4.14 -0.71 4.68
C TRP A 47 3.26 0.16 3.80
N LEU A 48 3.56 1.46 3.76
CA LEU A 48 2.84 2.44 2.95
C LEU A 48 3.81 3.30 2.14
N TYR A 49 3.47 3.49 0.87
CA TYR A 49 4.04 4.52 0.02
C TYR A 49 2.95 5.49 -0.42
N GLU A 50 3.21 6.78 -0.29
CA GLU A 50 2.35 7.83 -0.81
C GLU A 50 3.16 8.79 -1.68
N SER A 51 2.55 9.24 -2.77
CA SER A 51 3.13 10.24 -3.66
C SER A 51 2.08 11.26 -4.04
N GLU A 52 2.50 12.53 -4.05
CA GLU A 52 1.71 13.69 -4.49
C GLU A 52 1.82 13.92 -6.01
N GLU A 53 2.36 12.94 -6.74
CA GLU A 53 2.54 12.99 -8.18
C GLU A 53 1.59 12.00 -8.86
N ALA A 54 0.36 12.39 -9.15
CA ALA A 54 -0.38 11.67 -10.20
C ALA A 54 -1.45 12.52 -10.84
N ALA A 55 -1.29 12.87 -12.12
CA ALA A 55 -2.41 13.12 -13.02
C ALA A 55 -2.35 12.08 -14.16
N GLN A 56 -3.43 11.32 -14.33
CA GLN A 56 -3.69 10.39 -15.46
C GLN A 56 -2.59 9.34 -15.74
N LEU A 57 -2.41 8.40 -14.81
CA LEU A 57 -1.49 7.28 -15.02
C LEU A 57 -2.06 6.26 -16.02
N ASP A 58 -1.28 5.96 -17.06
CA ASP A 58 -1.54 4.83 -17.95
C ASP A 58 -1.16 3.48 -17.29
N ASP A 59 -1.50 2.37 -17.96
CA ASP A 59 -1.25 1.02 -17.45
C ASP A 59 0.24 0.76 -17.19
N LYS A 60 1.12 1.23 -18.07
CA LYS A 60 2.57 1.02 -17.95
C LYS A 60 3.16 1.78 -16.78
N GLN A 61 2.69 3.00 -16.54
CA GLN A 61 3.10 3.83 -15.40
C GLN A 61 2.66 3.20 -14.09
N VAL A 62 1.43 2.68 -14.02
CA VAL A 62 0.93 1.98 -12.84
C VAL A 62 1.77 0.75 -12.53
N ASP A 63 2.06 -0.10 -13.52
CA ASP A 63 2.92 -1.26 -13.34
C ASP A 63 4.32 -0.85 -12.86
N ALA A 64 4.91 0.18 -13.47
CA ALA A 64 6.24 0.68 -13.08
C ALA A 64 6.27 1.19 -11.62
N TYR A 65 5.22 1.86 -11.17
CA TYR A 65 5.11 2.36 -9.80
C TYR A 65 4.94 1.22 -8.79
N ILE A 66 4.09 0.25 -9.10
CA ILE A 66 3.93 -0.95 -8.27
C ILE A 66 5.28 -1.66 -8.12
N GLN A 67 6.00 -1.91 -9.22
CA GLN A 67 7.31 -2.55 -9.19
C GLN A 67 8.36 -1.72 -8.41
N LYS A 68 8.31 -0.39 -8.52
CA LYS A 68 9.17 0.50 -7.72
C LYS A 68 8.94 0.29 -6.22
N VAL A 69 7.69 0.25 -5.77
CA VAL A 69 7.36 0.05 -4.35
C VAL A 69 7.80 -1.34 -3.88
N PHE A 70 7.62 -2.38 -4.69
CA PHE A 70 8.11 -3.73 -4.35
C PHE A 70 9.63 -3.78 -4.23
N ALA A 71 10.36 -3.07 -5.09
CA ALA A 71 11.80 -2.95 -4.97
C ALA A 71 12.22 -2.21 -3.69
N LEU A 72 11.48 -1.17 -3.28
CA LEU A 72 11.72 -0.47 -2.01
C LEU A 72 11.46 -1.36 -0.80
N LEU A 73 10.39 -2.16 -0.81
CA LEU A 73 10.11 -3.15 0.24
C LEU A 73 11.27 -4.15 0.38
N LYS A 74 11.72 -4.73 -0.72
CA LYS A 74 12.84 -5.70 -0.73
C LYS A 74 14.17 -5.11 -0.28
N GLN A 75 14.32 -3.80 -0.38
CA GLN A 75 15.50 -3.07 0.11
C GLN A 75 15.35 -2.56 1.55
N ASP A 76 14.23 -2.86 2.21
CA ASP A 76 13.90 -2.36 3.55
C ASP A 76 13.90 -0.81 3.62
N LYS A 77 13.44 -0.17 2.54
CA LYS A 77 13.38 1.29 2.36
C LYS A 77 11.96 1.84 2.36
N LEU A 78 10.97 0.99 2.64
CA LEU A 78 9.57 1.37 2.65
C LEU A 78 9.14 1.71 4.08
N SER A 79 8.37 2.79 4.25
CA SER A 79 7.91 3.20 5.57
C SER A 79 6.98 2.16 6.16
N TYR A 80 7.38 1.57 7.29
CA TYR A 80 6.54 0.70 8.08
C TYR A 80 5.64 1.52 9.01
N ILE A 81 4.35 1.18 9.02
CA ILE A 81 3.32 1.80 9.85
C ILE A 81 2.78 0.72 10.79
N PRO A 82 2.98 0.85 12.12
CA PRO A 82 2.35 -0.04 13.07
C PRO A 82 0.84 0.24 13.14
N THR A 83 0.06 -0.79 13.45
CA THR A 83 -1.37 -0.61 13.78
C THR A 83 -1.50 0.33 14.97
N VAL A 84 -2.34 1.37 14.88
CA VAL A 84 -2.70 2.12 16.09
C VAL A 84 -3.60 1.25 16.95
N ASN A 85 -3.00 0.53 17.90
CA ASN A 85 -3.74 0.00 19.03
C ASN A 85 -4.14 1.23 19.83
N ASN A 86 -5.36 1.69 19.64
CA ASN A 86 -5.91 2.82 20.38
C ASN A 86 -6.16 2.36 21.82
N SER A 87 -5.09 2.19 22.59
CA SER A 87 -5.09 2.19 24.05
C SER A 87 -5.26 3.63 24.53
N CYS A 88 -6.28 4.35 24.03
CA CYS A 88 -6.82 5.47 24.76
C CYS A 88 -7.54 4.87 25.97
N SER A 89 -6.76 4.54 27.01
CA SER A 89 -7.29 4.30 28.33
C SER A 89 -8.06 5.56 28.76
N ASP A 90 -9.30 5.35 29.19
CA ASP A 90 -10.11 6.30 29.98
C ASP A 90 -9.29 7.00 31.10
#